data_AF-A0A9Q0D5Q3-F1
#
_entry.id   AF-A0A9Q0D5Q3-F1
#
_cell.length_a   1.000
_cell.length_b   1.000
_cell.length_c   1.000
_cell.angle_alpha   90.00
_cell.angle_beta   90.00
_cell.angle_gamma   90.00
#
_symmetry.space_group_name_H-M   'P 1'
#
loop_
_entity.id
_entity.type
_entity.pdbx_description
1 polymer ?
#
loop_
_entity_poly.entity_id
_entity_poly.type
_entity_poly.pdbx_seq_one_letter_code
_entity_poly.pdbx_strand_id
1 'polypeptide(L)'
;MNIIVEELHARGHSVSVVRTEDSWYIKESSPFYTAITLKMDGGFDHEFITIFVGRLLEIQRKGRSFWARLELEMEEMKAMSILHKKWAELIEHIFDDKHFMESLRATKFDVVLTDPFTQTGVMVARHLDLPLVFNRCFQTAYLAENTYIDTSVQKGGISGMPGCLEHTGVVTQLIREARENMGNMSVLWFDLENAFGSIPHKLVQFTLTKHHVPSRCRDLIADYYSNFRMRVSSGAITSSWHKVEIGIITISVTLFYLAMNMLTKSAEPECRGPRTNSGQRQPPIRAFMDDLTVVTESVPGCRWILKGLEELVEWARMRFKPAKFRSMVLRKGKVVDKFRFNIANTAIPSISEKPVKSLGKVFDCSLRDTTSIQSTCTELDGWLKSVDKSWEV
;
A
#
# COMPACT_ATOMS: atom_id res chain seq x y z
N MET A 1 -4.87 2.31 17.47
CA MET A 1 -5.25 0.94 17.88
C MET A 1 -6.51 0.94 18.75
N ASN A 2 -6.65 1.85 19.74
CA ASN A 2 -7.83 1.89 20.63
C ASN A 2 -9.18 1.84 19.94
N ILE A 3 -9.43 2.64 18.90
CA ILE A 3 -10.70 2.63 18.16
C ILE A 3 -11.03 1.23 17.58
N ILE A 4 -10.02 0.52 17.08
CA ILE A 4 -10.21 -0.83 16.53
C ILE A 4 -10.56 -1.81 17.65
N VAL A 5 -9.89 -1.70 18.80
CA VAL A 5 -10.14 -2.56 19.97
C VAL A 5 -11.53 -2.30 20.56
N GLU A 6 -11.91 -1.03 20.68
CA GLU A 6 -13.25 -0.63 21.13
C GLU A 6 -14.34 -1.15 20.20
N GLU A 7 -14.16 -1.06 18.89
CA GLU A 7 -15.15 -1.57 17.93
C GLU A 7 -15.21 -3.10 17.88
N LEU A 8 -14.08 -3.79 18.02
CA LEU A 8 -14.07 -5.24 18.15
C LEU A 8 -14.83 -5.67 19.41
N HIS A 9 -14.59 -4.99 20.53
CA HIS A 9 -15.30 -5.23 21.78
C HIS A 9 -16.80 -4.92 21.66
N ALA A 10 -17.18 -3.80 21.04
CA ALA A 10 -18.58 -3.43 20.81
C ALA A 10 -19.35 -4.44 19.95
N ARG A 11 -18.63 -5.15 19.06
CA ARG A 11 -19.16 -6.25 18.24
C ARG A 11 -19.15 -7.61 18.94
N GLY A 12 -18.76 -7.66 20.21
CA GLY A 12 -18.75 -8.88 21.03
C GLY A 12 -17.49 -9.73 20.90
N HIS A 13 -16.42 -9.23 20.25
CA HIS A 13 -15.15 -9.95 20.19
C HIS A 13 -14.35 -9.79 21.48
N SER A 14 -13.75 -10.89 21.94
CA SER A 14 -12.80 -10.88 23.06
C SER A 14 -11.41 -10.51 22.54
N VAL A 15 -10.87 -9.40 23.03
CA VAL A 15 -9.55 -8.89 22.60
C VAL A 15 -8.55 -9.05 23.73
N SER A 16 -7.39 -9.66 23.44
CA SER A 16 -6.25 -9.71 24.34
C SER A 16 -5.09 -8.91 23.76
N VAL A 17 -4.46 -8.07 24.60
CA VAL A 17 -3.34 -7.22 24.21
C VAL A 17 -2.10 -7.62 25.00
N VAL A 18 -1.08 -8.07 24.29
CA VAL A 18 0.25 -8.34 24.88
C VAL A 18 0.96 -7.01 25.08
N ARG A 19 1.41 -6.75 26.31
CA ARG A 19 2.16 -5.55 26.69
C ARG A 19 3.35 -5.90 27.57
N THR A 20 4.32 -5.00 27.63
CA THR A 20 5.43 -5.07 28.59
C THR A 20 5.08 -4.35 29.88
N GLU A 21 5.80 -4.63 30.96
CA GLU A 21 5.53 -4.09 32.30
C GLU A 21 5.71 -2.56 32.34
N ASP A 22 6.68 -2.05 31.60
CA ASP A 22 6.98 -0.62 31.43
C ASP A 22 6.06 0.14 30.44
N SER A 23 5.07 -0.55 29.83
CA SER A 23 4.16 0.09 28.88
C SER A 23 3.24 1.10 29.57
N TRP A 24 3.44 2.38 29.29
CA TRP A 24 2.67 3.48 29.88
C TRP A 24 1.41 3.86 29.08
N TYR A 25 1.43 3.57 27.77
CA TYR A 25 0.37 3.92 26.81
C TYR A 25 -0.68 2.81 26.63
N ILE A 26 -0.35 1.54 26.91
CA ILE A 26 -1.32 0.44 27.00
C ILE A 26 -1.61 0.19 28.47
N LYS A 27 -2.83 0.50 28.92
CA LYS A 27 -3.20 0.29 30.33
C LYS A 27 -3.36 -1.20 30.65
N GLU A 28 -3.02 -1.56 31.89
CA GLU A 28 -3.18 -2.94 32.38
C GLU A 28 -4.67 -3.29 32.56
N SER A 29 -5.45 -2.36 33.10
CA SER A 29 -6.90 -2.46 33.17
C SER A 29 -7.56 -1.71 32.01
N SER A 30 -8.43 -2.38 31.27
CA SER A 30 -9.27 -1.76 30.25
C SER A 30 -10.63 -2.45 30.20
N PRO A 31 -11.73 -1.72 29.99
CA PRO A 31 -13.04 -2.33 29.76
C PRO A 31 -13.14 -2.97 28.37
N PHE A 32 -12.18 -2.73 27.47
CA PHE A 32 -12.27 -3.13 26.05
C PHE A 32 -11.34 -4.29 25.67
N TYR A 33 -10.40 -4.67 26.53
CA TYR A 33 -9.46 -5.77 26.28
C TYR A 33 -8.89 -6.35 27.57
N THR A 34 -8.40 -7.59 27.48
CA THR A 34 -7.63 -8.25 28.54
C THR A 34 -6.14 -8.03 28.30
N ALA A 35 -5.43 -7.43 29.25
CA ALA A 35 -3.98 -7.26 29.13
C ALA A 35 -3.24 -8.55 29.51
N ILE A 36 -2.23 -8.92 28.72
CA ILE A 36 -1.25 -9.95 29.08
C ILE A 36 0.10 -9.27 29.24
N THR A 37 0.58 -9.19 30.48
CA THR A 37 1.80 -8.46 30.82
C THR A 37 3.02 -9.39 30.83
N LEU A 38 3.98 -9.08 29.96
CA LEU A 38 5.30 -9.71 29.95
C LEU A 38 6.20 -9.00 30.98
N LYS A 39 6.84 -9.79 31.86
CA LYS A 39 7.72 -9.31 32.94
C LYS A 39 9.09 -8.92 32.40
N MET A 40 9.11 -7.91 31.56
CA MET A 40 10.32 -7.34 31.00
C MET A 40 10.08 -5.91 30.53
N ASP A 41 11.18 -5.20 30.30
CA ASP A 41 11.16 -3.86 29.72
C ASP A 41 11.01 -3.93 28.20
N GLY A 42 9.98 -3.29 27.66
CA GLY A 42 9.75 -3.15 26.23
C GLY A 42 10.63 -2.10 25.55
N GLY A 43 11.34 -1.28 26.34
CA GLY A 43 12.28 -0.29 25.82
C GLY A 43 11.63 0.94 25.20
N PHE A 44 10.33 1.12 25.45
CA PHE A 44 9.50 2.24 24.97
C PHE A 44 8.78 2.92 26.15
N ASP A 45 9.45 2.99 27.30
CA ASP A 45 8.91 3.58 28.51
C ASP A 45 8.79 5.11 28.43
N HIS A 46 8.13 5.68 29.43
CA HIS A 46 7.89 7.12 29.49
C HIS A 46 9.21 7.91 29.58
N GLU A 47 10.21 7.38 30.28
CA GLU A 47 11.50 8.01 30.46
C GLU A 47 12.27 8.09 29.14
N PHE A 48 12.36 7.00 28.39
CA PHE A 48 12.99 6.95 27.07
C PHE A 48 12.34 7.94 26.11
N ILE A 49 11.01 7.96 26.03
CA ILE A 49 10.29 8.92 25.16
C ILE A 49 10.53 10.36 25.63
N THR A 50 10.53 10.63 26.93
CA THR A 50 10.74 11.98 27.46
C THR A 50 12.15 12.48 27.15
N ILE A 51 13.17 11.64 27.36
CA ILE A 51 14.57 11.96 27.04
C ILE A 51 14.72 12.15 25.53
N PHE A 52 14.14 11.26 24.74
CA PHE A 52 14.20 11.31 23.29
C PHE A 52 13.55 12.59 22.75
N VAL A 53 12.28 12.83 23.08
CA VAL A 53 11.54 14.04 22.66
C VAL A 53 12.20 15.31 23.20
N GLY A 54 12.68 15.30 24.45
CA GLY A 54 13.42 16.41 25.04
C GLY A 54 14.67 16.77 24.23
N ARG A 55 15.49 15.77 23.87
CA ARG A 55 16.63 15.96 22.99
C ARG A 55 16.24 16.46 21.60
N LEU A 56 15.18 15.89 20.99
CA LEU A 56 14.71 16.35 19.69
C LEU A 56 14.29 17.83 19.73
N LEU A 57 13.57 18.25 20.78
CA LEU A 57 13.14 19.63 20.97
C LEU A 57 14.31 20.58 21.25
N GLU A 58 15.30 20.17 22.05
CA GLU A 58 16.53 20.94 22.27
C GLU A 58 17.29 21.14 20.96
N ILE A 59 17.42 20.09 20.15
CA ILE A 59 18.07 20.13 18.85
C ILE A 59 17.31 21.04 17.88
N GLN A 60 15.97 20.98 17.87
CA GLN A 60 15.14 21.86 17.04
C GLN A 60 15.21 23.34 17.49
N ARG A 61 15.33 23.60 18.79
CA ARG A 61 15.49 24.95 19.35
C ARG A 61 16.81 25.62 18.97
N LYS A 62 17.86 24.85 18.62
CA LYS A 62 19.13 25.36 18.07
C LYS A 62 18.98 25.96 16.66
N GLY A 63 17.79 25.90 16.06
CA GLY A 63 17.48 26.46 14.74
C GLY A 63 17.84 25.53 13.58
N ARG A 64 17.57 25.97 12.35
CA ARG A 64 17.83 25.19 11.13
C ARG A 64 19.31 25.27 10.73
N SER A 65 20.15 24.47 11.38
CA SER A 65 21.56 24.30 10.98
C SER A 65 21.84 22.87 10.53
N PHE A 66 22.86 22.70 9.67
CA PHE A 66 23.33 21.38 9.24
C PHE A 66 23.73 20.51 10.44
N TRP A 67 24.40 21.09 11.45
CA TRP A 67 24.82 20.39 12.66
C TRP A 67 23.65 19.96 13.54
N ALA A 68 22.64 20.80 13.73
CA ALA A 68 21.42 20.42 14.42
C ALA A 68 20.70 19.26 13.70
N ARG A 69 20.64 19.29 12.36
CA ARG A 69 20.08 18.20 11.57
C ARG A 69 20.88 16.90 11.70
N LEU A 70 22.21 16.98 11.73
CA LEU A 70 23.11 15.84 11.91
C LEU A 70 22.94 15.20 13.29
N GLU A 71 22.83 16.04 14.32
CA GLU A 71 22.63 15.66 15.72
C GLU A 71 21.26 14.97 15.89
N LEU A 72 20.20 15.52 15.28
CA LEU A 72 18.85 14.94 15.26
C LEU A 72 18.86 13.50 14.72
N GLU A 73 19.42 13.32 13.53
CA GLU A 73 19.50 12.03 12.83
C GLU A 73 20.35 11.00 13.61
N MET A 74 21.39 11.44 14.33
CA MET A 74 22.18 10.56 15.19
C MET A 74 21.39 10.13 16.43
N GLU A 75 20.62 11.03 17.04
CA GLU A 75 19.77 10.71 18.18
C GLU A 75 18.62 9.78 17.77
N GLU A 76 17.99 9.99 16.62
CA GLU A 76 16.98 9.09 16.04
C GLU A 76 17.56 7.69 15.74
N MET A 77 18.76 7.62 15.13
CA MET A 77 19.41 6.34 14.83
C MET A 77 19.81 5.57 16.08
N LYS A 78 20.32 6.27 17.11
CA LYS A 78 20.62 5.66 18.42
C LYS A 78 19.35 5.12 19.07
N ALA A 79 18.28 5.92 19.08
CA ALA A 79 16.99 5.51 19.62
C ALA A 79 16.46 4.27 18.89
N MET A 80 16.51 4.27 17.55
CA MET A 80 16.10 3.12 16.74
C MET A 80 16.94 1.87 16.99
N SER A 81 18.25 2.00 17.18
CA SER A 81 19.15 0.87 17.48
C SER A 81 18.87 0.25 18.86
N ILE A 82 18.76 1.10 19.89
CA ILE A 82 18.38 0.69 21.25
C ILE A 82 17.04 -0.04 21.21
N LEU A 83 16.10 0.56 20.49
CA LEU A 83 14.77 0.03 20.36
C LEU A 83 14.77 -1.33 19.64
N HIS A 84 15.46 -1.46 18.51
CA HIS A 84 15.54 -2.72 17.76
C HIS A 84 16.18 -3.85 18.58
N LYS A 85 17.19 -3.52 19.40
CA LYS A 85 17.77 -4.46 20.35
C LYS A 85 16.73 -4.92 21.39
N LYS A 86 15.96 -3.98 21.95
CA LYS A 86 14.88 -4.29 22.89
C LYS A 86 13.78 -5.15 22.27
N TRP A 87 13.40 -4.91 21.02
CA TRP A 87 12.48 -5.77 20.28
C TRP A 87 13.03 -7.19 20.07
N ALA A 88 14.33 -7.35 19.81
CA ALA A 88 14.96 -8.66 19.70
C ALA A 88 14.93 -9.42 21.05
N GLU A 89 15.29 -8.74 22.14
CA GLU A 89 15.19 -9.28 23.51
C GLU A 89 13.75 -9.70 23.84
N LEU A 90 12.75 -8.89 23.44
CA LEU A 90 11.33 -9.21 23.61
C LEU A 90 10.92 -10.47 22.84
N ILE A 91 11.38 -10.61 21.60
CA ILE A 91 11.10 -11.81 20.79
C ILE A 91 11.72 -13.04 21.46
N GLU A 92 12.99 -12.98 21.84
CA GLU A 92 13.68 -14.07 22.54
C GLU A 92 12.90 -14.49 23.80
N HIS A 93 12.52 -13.51 24.63
CA HIS A 93 11.76 -13.79 25.85
C HIS A 93 10.40 -14.44 25.59
N ILE A 94 9.65 -13.97 24.59
CA ILE A 94 8.36 -14.55 24.21
C ILE A 94 8.52 -16.02 23.79
N PHE A 95 9.55 -16.33 23.01
CA PHE A 95 9.74 -17.69 22.50
C PHE A 95 10.42 -18.64 23.50
N ASP A 96 11.21 -18.12 24.43
CA ASP A 96 11.83 -18.89 25.51
C ASP A 96 10.84 -19.18 26.66
N ASP A 97 9.86 -18.30 26.89
CA ASP A 97 8.79 -18.54 27.87
C ASP A 97 7.77 -19.54 27.34
N LYS A 98 8.07 -20.82 27.60
CA LYS A 98 7.20 -21.95 27.24
C LYS A 98 5.81 -21.84 27.87
N HIS A 99 5.71 -21.36 29.11
CA HIS A 99 4.42 -21.26 29.80
C HIS A 99 3.55 -20.18 29.14
N PHE A 100 4.15 -19.04 28.79
CA PHE A 100 3.47 -18.00 28.02
C PHE A 100 2.98 -18.53 26.66
N MET A 101 3.85 -19.17 25.88
CA MET A 101 3.47 -19.71 24.58
C MET A 101 2.41 -20.82 24.66
N GLU A 102 2.47 -21.67 25.68
CA GLU A 102 1.44 -22.67 25.95
C GLU A 102 0.12 -22.02 26.34
N SER A 103 0.14 -20.93 27.13
CA SER A 103 -1.08 -20.18 27.48
C SER A 103 -1.76 -19.58 26.25
N LEU A 104 -0.97 -19.05 25.30
CA LEU A 104 -1.51 -18.53 24.04
C LEU A 104 -2.14 -19.64 23.19
N ARG A 105 -1.51 -20.82 23.12
CA ARG A 105 -2.08 -21.99 22.43
C ARG A 105 -3.36 -22.49 23.10
N ALA A 106 -3.38 -22.58 24.42
CA ALA A 106 -4.52 -23.08 25.18
C ALA A 106 -5.74 -22.16 25.07
N THR A 107 -5.51 -20.85 24.92
CA THR A 107 -6.57 -19.83 24.77
C THR A 107 -7.28 -19.92 23.41
N LYS A 108 -6.66 -20.54 22.39
CA LYS A 108 -7.23 -20.75 21.05
C LYS A 108 -7.74 -19.45 20.39
N PHE A 109 -6.85 -18.47 20.23
CA PHE A 109 -7.16 -17.25 19.48
C PHE A 109 -7.45 -17.55 18.00
N ASP A 110 -8.32 -16.75 17.36
CA ASP A 110 -8.69 -16.93 15.95
C ASP A 110 -7.84 -16.09 14.99
N VAL A 111 -7.21 -15.00 15.46
CA VAL A 111 -6.48 -14.04 14.61
C VAL A 111 -5.45 -13.27 15.42
N VAL A 112 -4.35 -12.89 14.77
CA VAL A 112 -3.35 -11.97 15.31
C VAL A 112 -3.40 -10.64 14.55
N LEU A 113 -3.65 -9.56 15.29
CA LEU A 113 -3.54 -8.19 14.79
C LEU A 113 -2.20 -7.61 15.21
N THR A 114 -1.35 -7.21 14.27
CA THR A 114 -0.01 -6.66 14.57
C THR A 114 0.30 -5.40 13.76
N ASP A 115 1.21 -4.60 14.29
CA ASP A 115 1.85 -3.54 13.52
C ASP A 115 2.93 -4.14 12.59
N PRO A 116 3.00 -3.72 11.30
CA PRO A 116 4.04 -4.18 10.38
C PRO A 116 5.45 -3.68 10.71
N PHE A 117 5.59 -2.69 11.60
CA PHE A 117 6.87 -2.18 12.08
C PHE A 117 7.59 -3.19 12.98
N THR A 118 6.83 -4.03 13.69
CA THR A 118 7.36 -5.03 14.63
C THR A 118 7.23 -6.43 14.04
N GLN A 119 8.33 -7.19 14.00
CA GLN A 119 8.32 -8.56 13.49
C GLN A 119 7.68 -9.56 14.47
N THR A 120 7.56 -9.19 15.75
CA THR A 120 7.08 -10.04 16.85
C THR A 120 5.72 -10.68 16.56
N GLY A 121 4.71 -9.89 16.18
CA GLY A 121 3.36 -10.43 15.93
C GLY A 121 3.30 -11.36 14.71
N VAL A 122 4.17 -11.14 13.72
CA VAL A 122 4.29 -12.03 12.55
C VAL A 122 4.84 -13.39 12.97
N MET A 123 5.87 -13.40 13.82
CA MET A 123 6.50 -14.63 14.31
C MET A 123 5.53 -15.42 15.20
N VAL A 124 4.84 -14.75 16.12
CA VAL A 124 3.86 -15.38 17.02
C VAL A 124 2.69 -15.97 16.22
N ALA A 125 2.12 -15.22 15.27
CA ALA A 125 1.04 -15.72 14.42
C ALA A 125 1.47 -16.96 13.63
N ARG A 126 2.68 -16.96 13.09
CA ARG A 126 3.23 -18.10 12.35
C ARG A 126 3.46 -19.31 13.26
N HIS A 127 3.89 -19.11 14.50
CA HIS A 127 4.14 -20.20 15.44
C HIS A 127 2.86 -20.82 16.02
N LEU A 128 1.79 -20.05 16.08
CA LEU A 128 0.47 -20.50 16.55
C LEU A 128 -0.46 -20.94 15.40
N ASP A 129 0.03 -20.90 14.15
CA ASP A 129 -0.75 -21.16 12.93
C ASP A 129 -2.05 -20.33 12.82
N LEU A 130 -1.95 -19.05 13.20
CA LEU A 130 -3.08 -18.11 13.18
C LEU A 130 -3.04 -17.16 11.97
N PRO A 131 -4.22 -16.79 11.43
CA PRO A 131 -4.36 -15.69 10.48
C PRO A 131 -3.77 -14.38 11.01
N LEU A 132 -3.10 -13.61 10.14
CA LEU A 132 -2.39 -12.38 10.48
C LEU A 132 -3.00 -11.15 9.79
N VAL A 133 -3.20 -10.05 10.52
CA VAL A 133 -3.72 -8.77 10.02
C VAL A 133 -2.79 -7.61 10.40
N PHE A 134 -2.46 -6.71 9.45
CA PHE A 134 -1.54 -5.57 9.64
C PHE A 134 -2.26 -4.20 9.77
N ASN A 135 -1.77 -3.31 10.64
CA ASN A 135 -2.36 -1.98 10.95
C ASN A 135 -1.82 -0.75 10.15
N ARG A 136 -1.42 -0.94 8.87
CA ARG A 136 -0.57 -0.10 7.97
C ARG A 136 -0.85 1.43 7.74
N CYS A 137 -1.35 2.25 8.67
CA CYS A 137 -1.76 3.64 8.35
C CYS A 137 -0.69 4.76 8.51
N PHE A 138 0.49 4.52 9.13
CA PHE A 138 1.38 5.63 9.58
C PHE A 138 2.39 6.16 8.53
N GLN A 139 3.01 5.28 7.72
CA GLN A 139 4.03 5.71 6.76
C GLN A 139 3.47 6.54 5.59
N THR A 140 2.22 6.29 5.20
CA THR A 140 1.55 7.05 4.14
C THR A 140 1.15 8.46 4.59
N ALA A 141 0.92 8.67 5.90
CA ALA A 141 0.67 9.99 6.47
C ALA A 141 1.91 10.90 6.36
N TYR A 142 3.10 10.42 6.74
CA TYR A 142 4.35 11.18 6.62
C TYR A 142 4.66 11.59 5.16
N LEU A 143 4.47 10.66 4.21
CA LEU A 143 4.69 10.98 2.79
C LEU A 143 3.68 12.00 2.24
N ALA A 144 2.44 11.94 2.70
CA ALA A 144 1.41 12.90 2.32
C ALA A 144 1.67 14.29 2.90
N GLU A 145 2.01 14.37 4.19
CA GLU A 145 2.33 15.62 4.90
C GLU A 145 3.54 16.35 4.28
N ASN A 146 4.54 15.59 3.79
CA ASN A 146 5.72 16.14 3.14
C ASN A 146 5.58 16.26 1.61
N THR A 147 4.37 16.11 1.05
CA THR A 147 4.07 16.26 -0.39
C THR A 147 4.85 15.32 -1.33
N TYR A 148 5.34 14.20 -0.81
CA TYR A 148 6.05 13.19 -1.59
C TYR A 148 5.13 12.24 -2.37
N ILE A 149 3.84 12.18 -1.98
CA ILE A 149 2.78 11.52 -2.73
C ILE A 149 1.79 12.58 -3.22
N ASP A 150 1.51 12.57 -4.52
CA ASP A 150 0.39 13.32 -5.05
C ASP A 150 -0.89 12.49 -4.91
N THR A 151 -1.71 12.86 -3.92
CA THR A 151 -2.98 12.21 -3.61
C THR A 151 -4.04 12.38 -4.70
N SER A 152 -3.84 13.25 -5.69
CA SER A 152 -4.71 13.35 -6.86
C SER A 152 -4.46 12.22 -7.87
N VAL A 153 -3.22 11.70 -7.93
CA VAL A 153 -2.77 10.65 -8.84
C VAL A 153 -2.79 9.28 -8.17
N GLN A 154 -2.11 9.10 -7.03
CA GLN A 154 -1.97 7.82 -6.35
C GLN A 154 -2.86 7.76 -5.11
N LYS A 155 -3.73 6.75 -5.05
CA LYS A 155 -4.78 6.65 -4.03
C LYS A 155 -4.77 5.36 -3.21
N GLY A 156 -3.84 4.45 -3.53
CA GLY A 156 -3.64 3.26 -2.73
C GLY A 156 -3.11 3.62 -1.34
N GLY A 157 -3.64 2.98 -0.29
CA GLY A 157 -3.02 2.93 1.04
C GLY A 157 -2.97 4.25 1.83
N ILE A 158 -3.60 5.31 1.35
CA ILE A 158 -3.70 6.60 2.06
C ILE A 158 -4.83 6.51 3.10
N SER A 159 -4.50 6.76 4.37
CA SER A 159 -5.49 6.74 5.46
C SER A 159 -6.55 7.83 5.27
N GLY A 160 -7.81 7.52 5.63
CA GLY A 160 -8.94 8.45 5.54
C GLY A 160 -9.48 8.71 4.12
N MET A 161 -8.89 8.13 3.07
CA MET A 161 -9.38 8.26 1.69
C MET A 161 -10.04 6.96 1.22
N PRO A 162 -11.30 7.00 0.72
CA PRO A 162 -11.92 5.83 0.09
C PRO A 162 -11.35 5.62 -1.32
N GLY A 163 -10.07 5.23 -1.40
CA GLY A 163 -9.26 5.27 -2.62
C GLY A 163 -9.87 4.52 -3.81
N CYS A 164 -10.40 3.31 -3.61
CA CYS A 164 -11.06 2.54 -4.68
C CYS A 164 -12.34 3.23 -5.19
N LEU A 165 -13.16 3.73 -4.28
CA LEU A 165 -14.46 4.36 -4.60
C LEU A 165 -14.26 5.72 -5.28
N GLU A 166 -13.34 6.54 -4.78
CA GLU A 166 -13.04 7.82 -5.43
C GLU A 166 -12.43 7.58 -6.82
N HIS A 167 -11.49 6.63 -6.94
CA HIS A 167 -10.80 6.37 -8.20
C HIS A 167 -11.79 5.96 -9.30
N THR A 168 -12.63 4.97 -9.00
CA THR A 168 -13.67 4.50 -9.93
C THR A 168 -14.79 5.52 -10.11
N GLY A 169 -15.12 6.28 -9.06
CA GLY A 169 -16.14 7.33 -9.07
C GLY A 169 -15.79 8.46 -10.03
N VAL A 170 -14.56 8.99 -9.99
CA VAL A 170 -14.15 10.06 -10.90
C VAL A 170 -14.07 9.58 -12.34
N VAL A 171 -13.54 8.37 -12.60
CA VAL A 171 -13.53 7.81 -13.96
C VAL A 171 -14.96 7.66 -14.48
N THR A 172 -15.89 7.16 -13.65
CA THR A 172 -17.31 7.04 -14.01
C THR A 172 -17.94 8.40 -14.29
N GLN A 173 -17.66 9.40 -13.44
CA GLN A 173 -18.17 10.76 -13.61
C GLN A 173 -17.68 11.36 -14.94
N LEU A 174 -16.37 11.27 -15.22
CA LEU A 174 -15.77 11.78 -16.46
C LEU A 174 -16.41 11.12 -17.70
N ILE A 175 -16.60 9.80 -17.66
CA ILE A 175 -17.28 9.06 -18.72
C ILE A 175 -18.72 9.55 -18.89
N ARG A 176 -19.47 9.71 -17.79
CA ARG A 176 -20.87 10.17 -17.82
C ARG A 176 -20.97 11.59 -18.40
N GLU A 177 -20.17 12.52 -17.91
CA GLU A 177 -20.14 13.91 -18.40
C GLU A 177 -19.77 13.97 -19.88
N ALA A 178 -18.78 13.19 -20.33
CA ALA A 178 -18.42 13.11 -21.74
C ALA A 178 -19.56 12.55 -22.61
N ARG A 179 -20.42 11.67 -22.08
CA ARG A 179 -21.58 11.16 -22.81
C ARG A 179 -22.70 12.19 -22.89
N GLU A 180 -23.06 12.79 -21.77
CA GLU A 180 -24.13 13.79 -21.66
C GLU A 180 -23.84 15.01 -22.55
N ASN A 181 -22.58 15.45 -22.59
CA ASN A 181 -22.16 16.60 -23.39
C ASN A 181 -21.82 16.27 -24.84
N MET A 182 -22.02 15.03 -25.29
CA MET A 182 -21.57 14.57 -26.61
C MET A 182 -20.08 14.86 -26.87
N GLY A 183 -19.26 14.72 -25.83
CA GLY A 183 -17.82 14.96 -25.85
C GLY A 183 -17.02 13.80 -26.46
N ASN A 184 -15.71 14.02 -26.52
CA ASN A 184 -14.73 13.00 -26.86
C ASN A 184 -13.93 12.63 -25.61
N MET A 185 -13.60 11.35 -25.46
CA MET A 185 -12.78 10.86 -24.36
C MET A 185 -12.07 9.57 -24.78
N SER A 186 -10.88 9.33 -24.24
CA SER A 186 -10.19 8.05 -24.36
C SER A 186 -9.80 7.60 -22.97
N VAL A 187 -10.04 6.32 -22.67
CA VAL A 187 -9.68 5.69 -21.39
C VAL A 187 -8.87 4.44 -21.67
N LEU A 188 -7.78 4.26 -20.94
CA LEU A 188 -6.98 3.04 -20.92
C LEU A 188 -6.85 2.54 -19.49
N TRP A 189 -7.02 1.23 -19.30
CA TRP A 189 -6.78 0.54 -18.04
C TRP A 189 -5.59 -0.38 -18.20
N PHE A 190 -4.65 -0.31 -17.26
CA PHE A 190 -3.39 -1.04 -17.27
C PHE A 190 -3.12 -1.69 -15.90
N ASP A 191 -2.31 -2.74 -15.94
CA ASP A 191 -1.87 -3.54 -14.79
C ASP A 191 -0.39 -3.92 -15.01
N LEU A 192 0.41 -3.87 -13.96
CA LEU A 192 1.81 -4.28 -14.02
C LEU A 192 1.98 -5.77 -13.67
N GLU A 193 2.90 -6.45 -14.36
CA GLU A 193 3.21 -7.84 -14.04
C GLU A 193 4.07 -7.90 -12.76
N ASN A 194 3.56 -8.59 -11.74
CA ASN A 194 4.25 -8.80 -10.46
C ASN A 194 4.84 -7.49 -9.91
N ALA A 195 4.01 -6.45 -9.78
CA ALA A 195 4.49 -5.08 -9.54
C ALA A 195 5.43 -4.95 -8.33
N PHE A 196 5.08 -5.57 -7.19
CA PHE A 196 5.95 -5.56 -6.00
C PHE A 196 7.24 -6.35 -6.20
N GLY A 197 7.19 -7.49 -6.88
CA GLY A 197 8.35 -8.34 -7.12
C GLY A 197 9.24 -7.90 -8.28
N SER A 198 8.77 -6.99 -9.13
CA SER A 198 9.49 -6.53 -10.33
C SER A 198 10.29 -5.24 -10.14
N ILE A 199 10.10 -4.50 -9.03
CA ILE A 199 10.86 -3.26 -8.77
C ILE A 199 12.34 -3.58 -8.50
N PRO A 200 13.29 -3.09 -9.32
CA PRO A 200 14.71 -3.28 -9.05
C PRO A 200 15.18 -2.46 -7.85
N HIS A 201 16.10 -2.99 -7.03
CA HIS A 201 16.65 -2.24 -5.89
C HIS A 201 17.38 -0.94 -6.33
N LYS A 202 17.94 -0.92 -7.55
CA LYS A 202 18.53 0.29 -8.14
C LYS A 202 17.47 1.38 -8.42
N LEU A 203 16.26 0.99 -8.81
CA LEU A 203 15.15 1.92 -9.02
C LEU A 203 14.71 2.54 -7.70
N VAL A 204 14.71 1.76 -6.62
CA VAL A 204 14.45 2.24 -5.26
C VAL A 204 15.47 3.31 -4.87
N GLN A 205 16.76 3.04 -5.02
CA GLN A 205 17.83 4.01 -4.71
C GLN A 205 17.71 5.31 -5.52
N PHE A 206 17.41 5.19 -6.81
CA PHE A 206 17.18 6.34 -7.69
C PHE A 206 15.97 7.16 -7.24
N THR A 207 14.86 6.48 -6.96
CA THR A 207 13.61 7.09 -6.50
C THR A 207 13.83 7.89 -5.22
N LEU A 208 14.49 7.29 -4.23
CA LEU A 208 14.80 7.97 -2.98
C LEU A 208 15.66 9.23 -3.20
N THR A 209 16.60 9.17 -4.14
CA THR A 209 17.42 10.33 -4.51
C THR A 209 16.59 11.43 -5.16
N LYS A 210 15.69 11.07 -6.08
CA LYS A 210 14.82 12.03 -6.77
C LYS A 210 13.81 12.71 -5.85
N HIS A 211 13.34 12.00 -4.83
CA HIS A 211 12.46 12.57 -3.79
C HIS A 211 13.21 13.29 -2.66
N HIS A 212 14.51 13.54 -2.83
CA HIS A 212 15.34 14.25 -1.86
C HIS A 212 15.34 13.63 -0.46
N VAL A 213 15.18 12.30 -0.40
CA VAL A 213 15.29 11.56 0.88
C VAL A 213 16.71 11.74 1.41
N PRO A 214 16.89 12.04 2.72
CA PRO A 214 18.20 12.27 3.32
C PRO A 214 19.19 11.15 3.01
N SER A 215 20.46 11.51 2.76
CA SER A 215 21.50 10.54 2.37
C SER A 215 21.61 9.36 3.32
N ARG A 216 21.57 9.61 4.63
CA ARG A 216 21.62 8.57 5.67
C ARG A 216 20.48 7.55 5.57
N CYS A 217 19.25 7.98 5.32
CA CYS A 217 18.13 7.06 5.11
C CYS A 217 18.32 6.24 3.82
N ARG A 218 18.82 6.87 2.75
CA ARG A 218 19.13 6.17 1.49
C ARG A 218 20.22 5.13 1.69
N ASP A 219 21.25 5.45 2.45
CA ASP A 219 22.38 4.57 2.74
C ASP A 219 21.93 3.39 3.61
N LEU A 220 21.07 3.62 4.61
CA LEU A 220 20.46 2.57 5.42
C LEU A 220 19.60 1.62 4.57
N ILE A 221 18.74 2.18 3.71
CA ILE A 221 17.90 1.38 2.81
C ILE A 221 18.78 0.63 1.79
N ALA A 222 19.82 1.28 1.26
CA ALA A 222 20.78 0.65 0.35
C ALA A 222 21.54 -0.50 1.04
N ASP A 223 21.95 -0.33 2.29
CA ASP A 223 22.60 -1.37 3.09
C ASP A 223 21.68 -2.56 3.33
N TYR A 224 20.42 -2.29 3.71
CA TYR A 224 19.38 -3.31 3.87
C TYR A 224 19.18 -4.17 2.60
N TYR A 225 19.22 -3.53 1.43
CA TYR A 225 19.08 -4.22 0.13
C TYR A 225 20.41 -4.75 -0.45
N SER A 226 21.57 -4.40 0.10
CA SER A 226 22.89 -4.65 -0.51
C SER A 226 23.28 -6.13 -0.52
N ASN A 227 22.97 -6.83 0.57
CA ASN A 227 23.32 -8.23 0.79
C ASN A 227 22.09 -9.11 0.99
N PHE A 228 20.94 -8.69 0.46
CA PHE A 228 19.73 -9.47 0.58
C PHE A 228 19.87 -10.80 -0.18
N ARG A 229 19.83 -11.91 0.56
CA ARG A 229 19.95 -13.27 0.03
C ARG A 229 18.80 -14.12 0.52
N MET A 230 18.29 -14.95 -0.37
CA MET A 230 17.21 -15.89 -0.10
C MET A 230 17.65 -17.31 -0.46
N ARG A 231 17.19 -18.29 0.29
CA ARG A 231 17.27 -19.71 -0.06
C ARG A 231 15.93 -20.36 0.24
N VAL A 232 15.61 -21.42 -0.48
CA VAL A 232 14.35 -22.14 -0.34
C VAL A 232 14.65 -23.57 0.09
N SER A 233 13.90 -24.08 1.06
CA SER A 233 13.97 -25.47 1.51
C SER A 233 12.65 -26.16 1.24
N SER A 234 12.70 -27.36 0.67
CA SER A 234 11.55 -28.24 0.48
C SER A 234 11.94 -29.67 0.89
N GLY A 235 11.36 -30.15 1.98
CA GLY A 235 11.77 -31.41 2.60
C GLY A 235 13.26 -31.42 2.97
N ALA A 236 14.00 -32.41 2.48
CA ALA A 236 15.44 -32.53 2.70
C ALA A 236 16.32 -31.68 1.76
N ILE A 237 15.72 -31.04 0.74
CA ILE A 237 16.47 -30.29 -0.27
C ILE A 237 16.46 -28.81 0.12
N THR A 238 17.64 -28.23 0.30
CA THR A 238 17.82 -26.79 0.51
C THR A 238 18.65 -26.22 -0.62
N SER A 239 18.16 -25.15 -1.23
CA SER A 239 18.87 -24.45 -2.30
C SER A 239 20.13 -23.74 -1.76
N SER A 240 21.05 -23.40 -2.65
CA SER A 240 22.10 -22.42 -2.36
C SER A 240 21.49 -21.05 -2.03
N TRP A 241 22.31 -20.15 -1.48
CA TRP A 241 21.94 -18.75 -1.29
C TRP A 241 21.87 -18.04 -2.65
N HIS A 242 20.73 -17.42 -2.93
CA HIS A 242 20.49 -16.60 -4.10
C HIS A 242 20.45 -15.13 -3.68
N LYS A 243 21.23 -14.28 -4.32
CA LYS A 243 21.13 -12.83 -4.11
C LYS A 243 19.86 -12.32 -4.77
N VAL A 244 19.08 -11.53 -4.05
CA VAL A 244 17.85 -10.90 -4.57
C VAL A 244 18.18 -9.45 -4.92
N GLU A 245 17.91 -9.06 -6.16
CA GLU A 245 18.17 -7.70 -6.65
C GLU A 245 16.89 -7.00 -7.17
N ILE A 246 15.78 -7.73 -7.19
CA ILE A 246 14.46 -7.29 -7.62
C ILE A 246 13.43 -7.66 -6.55
N GLY A 247 12.47 -6.77 -6.33
CA GLY A 247 11.36 -6.94 -5.41
C GLY A 247 11.46 -6.07 -4.18
N ILE A 248 10.30 -5.62 -3.69
CA ILE A 248 10.19 -4.93 -2.41
C ILE A 248 9.71 -5.91 -1.34
N ILE A 249 10.51 -6.03 -0.29
CA ILE A 249 10.21 -6.86 0.88
C ILE A 249 9.32 -6.07 1.82
N THR A 250 8.47 -6.80 2.55
CA THR A 250 7.34 -6.45 3.44
C THR A 250 7.33 -5.10 4.18
N ILE A 251 8.45 -4.39 4.29
CA ILE A 251 8.62 -3.15 5.06
C ILE A 251 8.36 -1.87 4.24
N SER A 252 8.19 -1.90 2.91
CA SER A 252 8.00 -0.61 2.21
C SER A 252 7.12 -0.56 0.97
N VAL A 253 5.82 -0.73 1.20
CA VAL A 253 4.83 -0.23 0.24
C VAL A 253 4.97 1.28 0.01
N THR A 254 5.57 1.99 0.96
CA THR A 254 6.06 3.37 0.84
C THR A 254 7.10 3.53 -0.28
N LEU A 255 8.12 2.67 -0.36
CA LEU A 255 9.07 2.67 -1.49
C LEU A 255 8.40 2.34 -2.81
N PHE A 256 7.43 1.42 -2.80
CA PHE A 256 6.62 1.11 -3.98
C PHE A 256 5.83 2.35 -4.43
N TYR A 257 5.18 3.06 -3.51
CA TYR A 257 4.45 4.28 -3.81
C TYR A 257 5.34 5.36 -4.39
N LEU A 258 6.52 5.60 -3.80
CA LEU A 258 7.45 6.62 -4.30
C LEU A 258 7.92 6.29 -5.72
N ALA A 259 8.22 5.01 -5.99
CA ALA A 259 8.70 4.57 -7.30
C ALA A 259 7.58 4.68 -8.34
N MET A 260 6.38 4.17 -8.02
CA MET A 260 5.23 4.28 -8.90
C MET A 260 4.81 5.73 -9.15
N ASN A 261 4.75 6.56 -8.11
CA ASN A 261 4.44 7.98 -8.23
C ASN A 261 5.47 8.69 -9.14
N MET A 262 6.75 8.38 -8.98
CA MET A 262 7.80 8.92 -9.85
C MET A 262 7.58 8.54 -11.31
N LEU A 263 7.27 7.27 -11.61
CA LEU A 263 7.03 6.79 -12.97
C LEU A 263 5.79 7.46 -13.57
N THR A 264 4.66 7.44 -12.85
CA THR A 264 3.41 8.04 -13.35
C THR A 264 3.52 9.54 -13.54
N LYS A 265 4.18 10.26 -12.62
CA LYS A 265 4.41 11.70 -12.74
C LYS A 265 5.33 12.07 -13.89
N SER A 266 6.27 11.19 -14.24
CA SER A 266 7.19 11.45 -15.36
C SER A 266 6.50 11.32 -16.72
N ALA A 267 5.39 10.57 -16.82
CA ALA A 267 4.57 10.47 -18.04
C ALA A 267 3.45 11.53 -18.13
N GLU A 268 3.12 12.21 -17.04
CA GLU A 268 2.04 13.20 -16.99
C GLU A 268 2.21 14.40 -17.94
N PRO A 269 3.43 14.94 -18.16
CA PRO A 269 3.64 16.08 -19.05
C PRO A 269 3.26 15.83 -20.52
N GLU A 270 3.17 14.56 -20.96
CA GLU A 270 2.88 14.17 -22.34
C GLU A 270 1.50 14.63 -22.82
N CYS A 271 0.50 14.68 -21.94
CA CYS A 271 -0.81 15.22 -22.28
C CYS A 271 -1.59 15.68 -21.04
N ARG A 272 -2.34 16.76 -21.17
CA ARG A 272 -3.21 17.24 -20.09
C ARG A 272 -4.40 16.29 -19.88
N GLY A 273 -4.75 16.07 -18.62
CA GLY A 273 -5.93 15.29 -18.25
C GLY A 273 -7.25 16.04 -18.51
N PRO A 274 -8.39 15.36 -18.42
CA PRO A 274 -9.69 15.88 -18.81
C PRO A 274 -10.21 16.94 -17.84
N ARG A 275 -11.09 17.83 -18.33
CA ARG A 275 -11.87 18.73 -17.47
C ARG A 275 -13.23 18.13 -17.12
N THR A 276 -13.61 18.28 -15.86
CA THR A 276 -14.99 18.05 -15.42
C THR A 276 -15.88 19.25 -15.77
N ASN A 277 -17.20 19.05 -15.73
CA ASN A 277 -18.20 20.11 -15.91
C ASN A 277 -18.04 21.26 -14.90
N SER A 278 -17.53 20.97 -13.70
CA SER A 278 -17.21 21.99 -12.69
C SER A 278 -16.02 22.89 -13.07
N GLY A 279 -15.34 22.61 -14.18
CA GLY A 279 -14.13 23.30 -14.63
C GLY A 279 -12.84 22.77 -14.02
N GLN A 280 -12.93 21.90 -13.00
CA GLN A 280 -11.76 21.27 -12.39
C GLN A 280 -11.08 20.31 -13.38
N ARG A 281 -9.77 20.51 -13.59
CA ARG A 281 -8.93 19.61 -14.40
C ARG A 281 -8.46 18.44 -13.54
N GLN A 282 -8.68 17.23 -14.03
CA GLN A 282 -8.20 16.00 -13.42
C GLN A 282 -6.84 15.62 -14.00
N PRO A 283 -5.97 14.93 -13.25
CA PRO A 283 -4.74 14.39 -13.81
C PRO A 283 -5.06 13.34 -14.89
N PRO A 284 -4.24 13.25 -15.95
CA PRO A 284 -4.46 12.31 -17.05
C PRO A 284 -4.18 10.86 -16.65
N ILE A 285 -3.38 10.65 -15.61
CA ILE A 285 -3.00 9.34 -15.08
C ILE A 285 -3.52 9.28 -13.64
N ARG A 286 -4.21 8.20 -13.31
CA ARG A 286 -4.62 7.83 -11.96
C ARG A 286 -4.10 6.44 -11.64
N ALA A 287 -3.70 6.25 -10.40
CA ALA A 287 -3.04 5.04 -9.92
C ALA A 287 -3.66 4.59 -8.60
N PHE A 288 -3.87 3.29 -8.46
CA PHE A 288 -4.14 2.62 -7.21
C PHE A 288 -3.17 1.45 -7.09
N MET A 289 -2.07 1.66 -6.36
CA MET A 289 -0.93 0.74 -6.37
C MET A 289 -0.42 0.48 -7.81
N ASP A 290 -0.65 -0.73 -8.33
CA ASP A 290 -0.28 -1.22 -9.66
C ASP A 290 -1.38 -1.07 -10.71
N ASP A 291 -2.64 -0.84 -10.29
CA ASP A 291 -3.75 -0.51 -11.19
C ASP A 291 -3.59 0.93 -11.69
N LEU A 292 -3.38 1.09 -12.99
CA LEU A 292 -3.25 2.40 -13.63
C LEU A 292 -4.43 2.65 -14.56
N THR A 293 -4.97 3.87 -14.54
CA THR A 293 -6.00 4.32 -15.47
C THR A 293 -5.56 5.64 -16.08
N VAL A 294 -5.55 5.69 -17.41
CA VAL A 294 -5.26 6.90 -18.18
C VAL A 294 -6.54 7.40 -18.81
N VAL A 295 -6.82 8.69 -18.62
CA VAL A 295 -7.99 9.38 -19.19
C VAL A 295 -7.52 10.64 -19.90
N THR A 296 -7.95 10.81 -21.14
CA THR A 296 -7.69 12.04 -21.91
C THR A 296 -8.88 12.43 -22.77
N GLU A 297 -8.89 13.68 -23.25
CA GLU A 297 -9.94 14.21 -24.15
C GLU A 297 -9.71 13.80 -25.62
N SER A 298 -8.57 13.18 -25.95
CA SER A 298 -8.20 12.86 -27.33
C SER A 298 -7.40 11.56 -27.47
N VAL A 299 -7.66 10.83 -28.55
CA VAL A 299 -6.93 9.60 -28.90
C VAL A 299 -5.42 9.86 -29.06
N PRO A 300 -4.95 10.93 -29.76
CA PRO A 300 -3.53 11.22 -29.83
C PRO A 300 -2.90 11.47 -28.46
N GLY A 301 -3.55 12.25 -27.60
CA GLY A 301 -3.06 12.51 -26.24
C GLY A 301 -2.93 11.23 -25.40
N CYS A 302 -3.89 10.32 -25.56
CA CYS A 302 -3.84 9.01 -24.91
C CYS A 302 -2.66 8.15 -25.41
N ARG A 303 -2.34 8.22 -26.72
CA ARG A 303 -1.17 7.53 -27.30
C ARG A 303 0.16 8.10 -26.81
N TRP A 304 0.27 9.42 -26.65
CA TRP A 304 1.47 10.05 -26.11
C TRP A 304 1.77 9.60 -24.69
N ILE A 305 0.75 9.60 -23.81
CA ILE A 305 0.92 9.08 -22.44
C ILE A 305 1.25 7.60 -22.43
N LEU A 306 0.58 6.79 -23.26
CA LEU A 306 0.87 5.35 -23.35
C LEU A 306 2.34 5.12 -23.73
N LYS A 307 2.83 5.84 -24.75
CA LYS A 307 4.23 5.76 -25.18
C LYS A 307 5.20 6.18 -24.07
N GLY A 308 4.93 7.29 -23.38
CA GLY A 308 5.77 7.74 -22.27
C GLY A 308 5.79 6.73 -21.11
N LEU A 309 4.64 6.11 -20.80
CA LEU A 309 4.57 5.03 -19.81
C LEU A 309 5.32 3.77 -20.25
N GLU A 310 5.26 3.38 -21.52
CA GLU A 310 6.06 2.28 -22.08
C GLU A 310 7.55 2.53 -21.92
N GLU A 311 8.04 3.70 -22.36
CA GLU A 311 9.46 4.06 -22.25
C GLU A 311 9.94 4.08 -20.79
N LEU A 312 9.13 4.60 -19.87
CA LEU A 312 9.48 4.66 -18.45
C LEU A 312 9.45 3.30 -17.75
N VAL A 313 8.47 2.45 -18.08
CA VAL A 313 8.38 1.09 -17.52
C VAL A 313 9.50 0.20 -18.06
N GLU A 314 9.85 0.34 -19.34
CA GLU A 314 11.00 -0.33 -19.94
C GLU A 314 12.32 0.16 -19.32
N TRP A 315 12.50 1.48 -19.17
CA TRP A 315 13.64 2.07 -18.48
C TRP A 315 13.77 1.57 -17.03
N ALA A 316 12.65 1.43 -16.33
CA ALA A 316 12.57 0.88 -14.99
C ALA A 316 12.81 -0.65 -14.92
N ARG A 317 12.97 -1.32 -16.07
CA ARG A 317 13.06 -2.79 -16.21
C ARG A 317 11.87 -3.53 -15.63
N MET A 318 10.71 -2.89 -15.62
CA MET A 318 9.44 -3.46 -15.22
C MET A 318 8.67 -3.92 -16.46
N ARG A 319 7.58 -4.67 -16.27
CA ARG A 319 6.74 -5.15 -17.37
C ARG A 319 5.27 -4.88 -17.09
N PHE A 320 4.56 -4.52 -18.14
CA PHE A 320 3.11 -4.51 -18.15
C PHE A 320 2.55 -5.94 -18.25
N LYS A 321 1.27 -6.09 -17.91
CA LYS A 321 0.49 -7.32 -18.11
C LYS A 321 -0.58 -7.12 -19.20
N PRO A 322 -0.21 -7.18 -20.50
CA PRO A 322 -1.10 -6.86 -21.62
C PRO A 322 -2.44 -7.61 -21.60
N ALA A 323 -2.48 -8.83 -21.07
CA ALA A 323 -3.71 -9.63 -20.97
C ALA A 323 -4.85 -8.92 -20.21
N LYS A 324 -4.51 -8.05 -19.25
CA LYS A 324 -5.48 -7.27 -18.46
C LYS A 324 -5.78 -5.89 -19.06
N PHE A 325 -5.06 -5.47 -20.09
CA PHE A 325 -5.20 -4.13 -20.65
C PHE A 325 -6.51 -3.99 -21.38
N ARG A 326 -7.19 -2.86 -21.20
CA ARG A 326 -8.43 -2.55 -21.92
C ARG A 326 -8.46 -1.09 -22.33
N SER A 327 -9.17 -0.81 -23.41
CA SER A 327 -9.31 0.53 -23.96
C SER A 327 -10.76 0.88 -24.21
N MET A 328 -11.06 2.18 -24.14
CA MET A 328 -12.35 2.73 -24.51
C MET A 328 -12.13 4.07 -25.20
N VAL A 329 -12.82 4.29 -26.32
CA VAL A 329 -12.87 5.59 -26.99
C VAL A 329 -14.31 6.02 -27.13
N LEU A 330 -14.60 7.22 -26.64
CA LEU A 330 -15.85 7.93 -26.83
C LEU A 330 -15.69 9.00 -27.90
N ARG A 331 -16.61 9.02 -28.87
CA ARG A 331 -16.77 10.08 -29.86
C ARG A 331 -18.22 10.52 -29.90
N LYS A 332 -18.45 11.82 -29.76
CA LYS A 332 -19.81 12.40 -29.70
C LYS A 332 -20.70 11.66 -28.68
N GLY A 333 -20.13 11.32 -27.53
CA GLY A 333 -20.81 10.59 -26.45
C GLY A 333 -21.12 9.11 -26.71
N LYS A 334 -20.63 8.52 -27.81
CA LYS A 334 -20.83 7.10 -28.15
C LYS A 334 -19.50 6.35 -28.15
N VAL A 335 -19.51 5.09 -27.67
CA VAL A 335 -18.35 4.21 -27.73
C VAL A 335 -18.05 3.84 -29.18
N VAL A 336 -16.79 3.93 -29.59
CA VAL A 336 -16.35 3.62 -30.95
C VAL A 336 -15.11 2.72 -30.94
N ASP A 337 -15.16 1.63 -31.71
CA ASP A 337 -14.05 0.64 -31.77
C ASP A 337 -13.07 0.88 -32.93
N LYS A 338 -13.28 1.95 -33.71
CA LYS A 338 -12.42 2.32 -34.84
C LYS A 338 -11.00 2.68 -34.41
N PHE A 339 -10.83 3.21 -33.20
CA PHE A 339 -9.54 3.66 -32.70
C PHE A 339 -8.93 2.57 -31.84
N ARG A 340 -7.77 2.07 -32.25
CA ARG A 340 -7.00 1.06 -31.51
C ARG A 340 -5.72 1.64 -30.94
N PHE A 341 -5.31 1.03 -29.83
CA PHE A 341 -4.06 1.28 -29.13
C PHE A 341 -3.25 -0.01 -29.13
N ASN A 342 -1.93 0.11 -29.23
CA ASN A 342 -1.02 -1.02 -29.23
C ASN A 342 -0.01 -0.82 -28.11
N ILE A 343 0.37 -1.92 -27.46
CA ILE A 343 1.50 -1.99 -26.55
C ILE A 343 2.45 -3.08 -27.02
N ALA A 344 3.74 -2.76 -27.19
CA ALA A 344 4.74 -3.70 -27.71
C ALA A 344 4.25 -4.53 -28.93
N ASN A 345 3.65 -3.85 -29.91
CA ASN A 345 3.01 -4.43 -31.12
C ASN A 345 1.79 -5.35 -30.88
N THR A 346 1.27 -5.43 -29.66
CA THR A 346 0.04 -6.15 -29.32
C THR A 346 -1.13 -5.18 -29.22
N ALA A 347 -2.22 -5.43 -29.96
CA ALA A 347 -3.41 -4.60 -29.90
C ALA A 347 -4.12 -4.74 -28.55
N ILE A 348 -4.44 -3.60 -27.93
CA ILE A 348 -5.21 -3.53 -26.68
C ILE A 348 -6.69 -3.73 -27.01
N PRO A 349 -7.37 -4.74 -26.42
CA PRO A 349 -8.78 -4.96 -26.66
C PRO A 349 -9.65 -3.77 -26.23
N SER A 350 -10.74 -3.54 -26.95
CA SER A 350 -11.77 -2.56 -26.53
C SER A 350 -12.67 -3.15 -25.45
N ILE A 351 -13.26 -2.31 -24.60
CA ILE A 351 -14.30 -2.75 -23.65
C ILE A 351 -15.54 -3.34 -24.33
N SER A 352 -15.76 -3.03 -25.62
CA SER A 352 -16.80 -3.65 -26.45
C SER A 352 -16.52 -5.12 -26.78
N GLU A 353 -15.23 -5.50 -26.82
CA GLU A 353 -14.82 -6.88 -27.09
C GLU A 353 -14.67 -7.67 -25.80
N LYS A 354 -14.08 -7.04 -24.79
CA LYS A 354 -13.84 -7.65 -23.48
C LYS A 354 -14.03 -6.59 -22.39
N PRO A 355 -15.00 -6.74 -21.48
CA PRO A 355 -15.15 -5.80 -20.37
C PRO A 355 -13.91 -5.79 -19.48
N VAL A 356 -13.76 -4.72 -18.70
CA VAL A 356 -12.68 -4.55 -17.72
C VAL A 356 -13.25 -4.49 -16.32
N LYS A 357 -12.66 -5.23 -15.36
CA LYS A 357 -12.92 -5.06 -13.93
C LYS A 357 -11.76 -4.27 -13.34
N SER A 358 -12.01 -3.05 -12.85
CA SER A 358 -11.01 -2.17 -12.24
C SER A 358 -11.49 -1.78 -10.84
N LEU A 359 -10.67 -2.08 -9.82
CA LEU A 359 -10.96 -1.81 -8.40
C LEU A 359 -12.37 -2.23 -7.95
N GLY A 360 -12.81 -3.40 -8.39
CA GLY A 360 -14.11 -3.98 -8.05
C GLY A 360 -15.26 -3.58 -8.98
N LYS A 361 -15.12 -2.51 -9.79
CA LYS A 361 -16.15 -2.07 -10.74
C LYS A 361 -15.92 -2.64 -12.14
N VAL A 362 -16.98 -3.09 -12.80
CA VAL A 362 -16.94 -3.56 -14.19
C VAL A 362 -17.32 -2.41 -15.14
N PHE A 363 -16.52 -2.20 -16.19
CA PHE A 363 -16.83 -1.31 -17.30
C PHE A 363 -17.00 -2.13 -18.58
N ASP A 364 -18.16 -1.97 -19.22
CA ASP A 364 -18.52 -2.58 -20.49
C ASP A 364 -19.01 -1.51 -21.49
N CYS A 365 -19.31 -1.91 -22.73
CA CYS A 365 -19.78 -0.98 -23.77
C CYS A 365 -21.14 -0.33 -23.47
N SER A 366 -21.95 -0.90 -22.59
CA SER A 366 -23.22 -0.29 -22.17
C SER A 366 -22.99 0.96 -21.32
N LEU A 367 -21.87 0.99 -20.60
CA LEU A 367 -21.51 2.03 -19.64
C LEU A 367 -22.66 2.34 -18.66
N ARG A 368 -23.40 1.28 -18.29
CA ARG A 368 -24.46 1.31 -17.30
C ARG A 368 -24.07 0.41 -16.14
N ASP A 369 -24.36 0.87 -14.93
CA ASP A 369 -24.03 0.12 -13.72
C ASP A 369 -25.10 -0.92 -13.37
N THR A 370 -26.24 -0.98 -14.09
CA THR A 370 -27.39 -1.84 -13.76
C THR A 370 -27.02 -3.30 -13.59
N THR A 371 -26.28 -3.86 -14.55
CA THR A 371 -25.83 -5.26 -14.52
C THR A 371 -24.81 -5.50 -13.41
N SER A 372 -23.91 -4.55 -13.18
CA SER A 372 -22.90 -4.63 -12.12
C SER A 372 -23.56 -4.61 -10.74
N ILE A 373 -24.53 -3.72 -10.51
CA ILE A 373 -25.29 -3.64 -9.26
C ILE A 373 -26.02 -4.95 -9.00
N GLN A 374 -26.71 -5.49 -10.00
CA GLN A 374 -27.45 -6.74 -9.87
C GLN A 374 -26.52 -7.93 -9.56
N SER A 375 -25.34 -7.98 -10.19
CA SER A 375 -24.31 -8.99 -9.89
C SER A 375 -23.78 -8.85 -8.46
N THR A 376 -23.49 -7.63 -7.99
CA THR A 376 -23.03 -7.39 -6.62
C THR A 376 -24.08 -7.75 -5.60
N CYS A 377 -25.36 -7.43 -5.84
CA CYS A 377 -26.46 -7.85 -4.96
C CYS A 377 -26.57 -9.38 -4.90
N THR A 378 -26.37 -10.07 -6.01
CA THR A 378 -26.42 -11.54 -6.07
C THR A 378 -25.23 -12.17 -5.34
N GLU A 379 -24.02 -11.64 -5.53
CA GLU A 379 -22.84 -12.04 -4.75
C GLU A 379 -23.07 -11.80 -3.26
N LEU A 380 -23.52 -10.61 -2.86
CA LEU A 380 -23.80 -10.28 -1.47
C LEU A 380 -24.81 -11.25 -0.85
N ASP A 381 -25.90 -11.55 -1.54
CA ASP A 381 -26.90 -12.53 -1.08
C ASP A 381 -26.29 -13.94 -0.91
N GLY A 382 -25.42 -14.35 -1.83
CA GLY A 382 -24.66 -15.61 -1.71
C GLY A 382 -23.70 -15.63 -0.51
N TRP A 383 -23.02 -14.52 -0.25
CA TRP A 383 -22.12 -14.37 0.90
C TRP A 383 -22.90 -14.38 2.20
N LEU A 384 -24.02 -13.65 2.28
CA LEU A 384 -24.91 -13.63 3.43
C LEU A 384 -25.45 -15.02 3.74
N LYS A 385 -25.91 -15.77 2.73
CA LYS A 385 -26.33 -17.18 2.89
C LYS A 385 -25.21 -18.11 3.36
N SER A 386 -23.98 -17.84 2.93
CA SER A 386 -22.82 -18.64 3.35
C SER A 386 -22.44 -18.33 4.80
N VAL A 387 -22.56 -17.07 5.21
CA VAL A 387 -22.41 -16.65 6.61
C VAL A 387 -23.51 -17.29 7.45
N ASP A 388 -24.78 -17.21 7.04
CA ASP A 388 -25.91 -17.80 7.78
C ASP A 388 -25.72 -19.30 8.03
N LYS A 389 -25.30 -20.05 6.99
CA LYS A 389 -24.97 -21.47 7.10
C LYS A 389 -23.79 -21.77 8.02
N SER A 390 -22.86 -20.83 8.19
CA SER A 390 -21.73 -21.01 9.11
C SER A 390 -22.10 -20.85 10.58
N TRP A 391 -23.29 -20.32 10.89
CA TRP A 391 -23.85 -20.20 12.24
C TRP A 391 -24.76 -21.38 12.64
N GLU A 392 -25.06 -22.29 11.72
CA GLU A 392 -25.88 -23.50 11.97
C GLU A 392 -25.05 -24.74 12.39
N VAL A 393 -23.80 -24.56 12.86
CA VAL A 393 -22.93 -25.64 13.36
C VAL A 393 -22.77 -25.59 14.87
#